data_AF-A0A4Q3WQW5-F1
#
_entry.id   AF-A0A4Q3WQW5-F1
#
_cell.length_a   1.000
_cell.length_b   1.000
_cell.length_c   1.000
_cell.angle_alpha   90.00
_cell.angle_beta   90.00
_cell.angle_gamma   90.00
#
_symmetry.space_group_name_H-M   'P 1'
#
loop_
_entity.id
_entity.type
_entity.pdbx_description
1 polymer ?
#
loop_
_entity_poly.entity_id
_entity_poly.type
_entity_poly.pdbx_seq_one_letter_code
_entity_poly.pdbx_strand_id
1 'polypeptide(L)'
;MNTRITPLALSAFLLGGAFVQAHAAPQKPSNLQARTQTRMQSLLKVASGRFEDLGLSPAQKSKMGAIARKNKPLIQAVWSDNSLSQSQKASQVRKLEKEASAVLTPAQKQKLSAAKGEAMGKVFETAMWVSQELNLTGAQQNQLRNIVMDSYRKSSGGDFGALRGLIVDTSGKVDKVLTPAQRSKWVVIKTTARQELIRQTRAWRQMAKV
;
A
#
# COMPACT_ATOMS: atom_id res chain seq x y z
N MET A 1 -32.48 -2.63 -5.20
CA MET A 1 -31.16 -2.26 -5.76
C MET A 1 -30.13 -2.30 -4.65
N ASN A 2 -29.27 -3.33 -4.60
CA ASN A 2 -28.25 -3.52 -3.56
C ASN A 2 -26.92 -2.92 -4.01
N THR A 3 -26.68 -1.64 -3.70
CA THR A 3 -25.38 -0.98 -3.92
C THR A 3 -24.36 -1.51 -2.92
N ARG A 4 -23.39 -2.30 -3.41
CA ARG A 4 -22.28 -2.80 -2.60
C ARG A 4 -21.25 -1.69 -2.44
N ILE A 5 -21.44 -0.83 -1.44
CA ILE A 5 -20.44 0.19 -1.08
C ILE A 5 -19.18 -0.53 -0.57
N THR A 6 -18.12 -0.50 -1.37
CA THR A 6 -16.81 -1.06 -1.05
C THR A 6 -16.12 -0.19 0.00
N PRO A 7 -15.75 -0.75 1.16
CA PRO A 7 -14.90 -0.04 2.10
C PRO A 7 -13.50 0.06 1.46
N LEU A 8 -12.90 1.27 1.49
CA LEU A 8 -11.57 1.64 0.95
C LEU A 8 -11.55 2.25 -0.47
N ALA A 9 -12.31 3.33 -0.69
CA ALA A 9 -12.11 4.25 -1.82
C ALA A 9 -10.99 5.30 -1.59
N LEU A 10 -10.08 5.07 -0.64
CA LEU A 10 -9.19 6.11 -0.09
C LEU A 10 -7.69 5.80 -0.23
N SER A 11 -7.22 5.18 -1.30
CA SER A 11 -5.79 5.21 -1.64
C SER A 11 -5.55 4.72 -3.06
N ALA A 12 -6.07 5.48 -4.01
CA ALA A 12 -5.81 5.27 -5.40
C ALA A 12 -5.61 6.63 -6.05
N PHE A 13 -4.44 7.24 -5.98
CA PHE A 13 -4.00 8.30 -6.91
C PHE A 13 -2.50 8.61 -6.72
N LEU A 14 -1.90 9.07 -7.84
CA LEU A 14 -0.49 9.36 -8.14
C LEU A 14 0.31 8.21 -8.74
N LEU A 15 -0.04 7.86 -9.97
CA LEU A 15 0.87 7.33 -10.99
C LEU A 15 0.51 7.93 -12.36
N GLY A 16 0.54 9.26 -12.41
CA GLY A 16 0.49 10.04 -13.65
C GLY A 16 1.90 10.48 -14.00
N GLY A 17 2.74 9.52 -14.41
CA GLY A 17 3.91 9.79 -15.24
C GLY A 17 3.64 9.08 -16.55
N ALA A 18 3.37 9.84 -17.61
CA ALA A 18 3.15 9.30 -18.95
C ALA A 18 4.46 8.68 -19.45
N PHE A 19 4.69 7.42 -19.15
CA PHE A 19 5.57 6.59 -19.96
C PHE A 19 4.72 6.05 -21.10
N VAL A 20 5.01 6.49 -22.32
CA VAL A 20 4.51 5.88 -23.54
C VAL A 20 5.04 4.45 -23.56
N GLN A 21 4.23 3.51 -23.11
CA GLN A 21 4.55 2.09 -23.16
C GLN A 21 4.23 1.63 -24.58
N ALA A 22 5.23 1.69 -25.46
CA ALA A 22 5.18 1.00 -26.74
C ALA A 22 4.75 -0.45 -26.46
N HIS A 23 3.68 -0.90 -27.11
CA HIS A 23 3.09 -2.21 -26.88
C HIS A 23 4.01 -3.29 -27.49
N ALA A 24 5.11 -3.59 -26.80
CA ALA A 24 5.90 -4.77 -27.07
C ALA A 24 5.07 -6.02 -26.74
N ALA A 25 5.17 -7.05 -27.56
CA ALA A 25 4.53 -8.34 -27.34
C ALA A 25 4.79 -8.87 -25.90
N PRO A 26 3.83 -9.56 -25.27
CA PRO A 26 3.95 -10.01 -23.89
C PRO A 26 5.12 -10.97 -23.75
N GLN A 27 6.26 -10.46 -23.25
CA GLN A 27 7.40 -11.31 -22.89
C GLN A 27 7.01 -12.18 -21.69
N LYS A 28 7.37 -13.47 -21.75
CA LYS A 28 7.20 -14.40 -20.63
C LYS A 28 7.94 -13.83 -19.41
N PRO A 29 7.28 -13.68 -18.24
CA PRO A 29 7.91 -13.06 -17.09
C PRO A 29 9.14 -13.85 -16.65
N SER A 30 10.20 -13.14 -16.26
CA SER A 30 11.35 -13.77 -15.60
C SER A 30 10.91 -14.49 -14.32
N ASN A 31 11.67 -15.50 -13.86
CA ASN A 31 11.37 -16.21 -12.61
C ASN A 31 11.24 -15.23 -11.43
N LEU A 32 12.14 -14.22 -11.35
CA LEU A 32 12.08 -13.18 -10.32
C LEU A 32 10.79 -12.33 -10.39
N GLN A 33 10.34 -11.97 -11.60
CA GLN A 33 9.10 -11.23 -11.80
C GLN A 33 7.89 -12.07 -11.34
N ALA A 34 7.82 -13.34 -11.74
CA ALA A 34 6.73 -14.24 -11.32
C ALA A 34 6.69 -14.40 -9.79
N ARG A 35 7.84 -14.65 -9.15
CA ARG A 35 7.94 -14.72 -7.68
C ARG A 35 7.52 -13.42 -7.01
N THR A 36 7.96 -12.28 -7.54
CA THR A 36 7.57 -10.96 -7.01
C THR A 36 6.06 -10.76 -7.10
N GLN A 37 5.45 -11.11 -8.23
CA GLN A 37 4.01 -10.99 -8.44
C GLN A 37 3.23 -11.85 -7.43
N THR A 38 3.60 -13.11 -7.25
CA THR A 38 2.99 -14.01 -6.26
C THR A 38 3.10 -13.44 -4.84
N ARG A 39 4.29 -12.94 -4.48
CA ARG A 39 4.53 -12.36 -3.16
C ARG A 39 3.65 -11.15 -2.92
N MET A 40 3.56 -10.26 -3.90
CA MET A 40 2.75 -9.05 -3.83
C MET A 40 1.26 -9.35 -3.80
N GLN A 41 0.80 -10.35 -4.54
CA GLN A 41 -0.59 -10.81 -4.46
C GLN A 41 -0.95 -11.33 -3.06
N SER A 42 -0.07 -12.14 -2.46
CA SER A 42 -0.26 -12.62 -1.08
C SER A 42 -0.34 -11.47 -0.08
N LEU A 43 0.60 -10.53 -0.18
CA LEU A 43 0.65 -9.34 0.67
C LEU A 43 -0.61 -8.47 0.53
N LEU A 44 -1.00 -8.17 -0.71
CA LEU A 44 -2.16 -7.34 -1.01
C LEU A 44 -3.47 -8.01 -0.59
N LYS A 45 -3.57 -9.34 -0.73
CA LYS A 45 -4.72 -10.11 -0.25
C LYS A 45 -4.90 -9.98 1.26
N VAL A 46 -3.83 -10.05 2.04
CA VAL A 46 -3.90 -9.87 3.50
C VAL A 46 -4.24 -8.42 3.85
N ALA A 47 -3.62 -7.45 3.17
CA ALA A 47 -3.89 -6.03 3.39
C ALA A 47 -5.33 -5.62 3.00
N SER A 48 -5.95 -6.31 2.03
CA SER A 48 -7.29 -5.97 1.53
C SER A 48 -8.42 -6.78 2.15
N GLY A 49 -8.22 -8.09 2.35
CA GLY A 49 -9.28 -9.03 2.70
C GLY A 49 -9.94 -8.75 4.05
N ARG A 50 -9.23 -8.08 4.96
CA ARG A 50 -9.70 -7.92 6.34
C ARG A 50 -10.72 -6.80 6.54
N PHE A 51 -10.88 -5.89 5.58
CA PHE A 51 -11.87 -4.82 5.70
C PHE A 51 -13.29 -5.31 5.42
N GLU A 52 -13.43 -6.31 4.55
CA GLU A 52 -14.70 -6.98 4.28
C GLU A 52 -15.14 -7.81 5.50
N ASP A 53 -14.18 -8.41 6.21
CA ASP A 53 -14.38 -9.19 7.44
C ASP A 53 -14.81 -8.35 8.67
N LEU A 54 -14.82 -7.02 8.57
CA LEU A 54 -15.31 -6.15 9.65
C LEU A 54 -16.83 -6.26 9.85
N GLY A 55 -17.55 -6.89 8.93
CA GLY A 55 -19.00 -7.09 9.05
C GLY A 55 -19.75 -5.77 9.18
N LEU A 56 -19.36 -4.76 8.39
CA LEU A 56 -19.98 -3.43 8.45
C LEU A 56 -21.47 -3.51 8.09
N SER A 57 -22.31 -2.91 8.93
CA SER A 57 -23.75 -2.79 8.63
C SER A 57 -24.00 -1.91 7.40
N PRO A 58 -25.15 -2.03 6.72
CA PRO A 58 -25.49 -1.14 5.60
C PRO A 58 -25.42 0.34 5.97
N ALA A 59 -25.86 0.70 7.18
CA ALA A 59 -25.78 2.08 7.68
C ALA A 59 -24.32 2.53 7.90
N GLN A 60 -23.46 1.67 8.46
CA GLN A 60 -22.03 1.96 8.60
C GLN A 60 -21.36 2.12 7.23
N LYS A 61 -21.64 1.23 6.27
CA LYS A 61 -21.15 1.32 4.89
C LYS A 61 -21.56 2.63 4.23
N SER A 62 -22.82 3.04 4.38
CA SER A 62 -23.33 4.32 3.86
C SER A 62 -22.60 5.52 4.48
N LYS A 63 -22.46 5.55 5.81
CA LYS A 63 -21.73 6.61 6.53
C LYS A 63 -20.26 6.67 6.12
N MET A 64 -19.57 5.54 6.07
CA MET A 64 -18.18 5.46 5.61
C MET A 64 -18.04 5.92 4.16
N GLY A 65 -18.98 5.56 3.29
CA GLY A 65 -19.01 6.03 1.90
C GLY A 65 -19.16 7.55 1.80
N ALA A 66 -20.01 8.16 2.62
CA ALA A 66 -20.17 9.61 2.69
C ALA A 66 -18.89 10.30 3.18
N ILE A 67 -18.27 9.80 4.26
CA ILE A 67 -17.00 10.29 4.78
C ILE A 67 -15.90 10.16 3.72
N ALA A 68 -15.83 9.03 3.02
CA ALA A 68 -14.84 8.82 1.97
C ALA A 68 -15.01 9.81 0.81
N ARG A 69 -16.25 10.07 0.35
CA ARG A 69 -16.52 11.08 -0.69
C ARG A 69 -16.14 12.48 -0.25
N LYS A 70 -16.45 12.87 0.99
CA LYS A 70 -16.08 14.15 1.60
C LYS A 70 -14.56 14.30 1.72
N ASN A 71 -13.87 13.27 2.23
CA ASN A 71 -12.45 13.35 2.56
C ASN A 71 -11.54 13.17 1.35
N LYS A 72 -12.02 12.54 0.27
CA LYS A 72 -11.24 12.33 -0.96
C LYS A 72 -10.61 13.61 -1.52
N PRO A 73 -11.34 14.71 -1.81
CA PRO A 73 -10.73 15.94 -2.31
C PRO A 73 -9.79 16.59 -1.29
N LEU A 74 -10.08 16.50 0.01
CA LEU A 74 -9.20 17.04 1.07
C LEU A 74 -7.87 16.29 1.11
N ILE A 75 -7.91 14.97 1.04
CA ILE A 75 -6.70 14.14 0.97
C ILE A 75 -5.90 14.47 -0.28
N GLN A 76 -6.55 14.66 -1.43
CA GLN A 76 -5.88 15.08 -2.66
C GLN A 76 -5.17 16.43 -2.48
N ALA A 77 -5.83 17.42 -1.87
CA ALA A 77 -5.25 18.72 -1.58
C ALA A 77 -4.02 18.60 -0.67
N VAL A 78 -4.11 17.83 0.43
CA VAL A 78 -2.98 17.59 1.35
C VAL A 78 -1.79 16.95 0.64
N TRP A 79 -2.03 15.96 -0.22
CA TRP A 79 -0.94 15.29 -0.94
C TRP A 79 -0.29 16.19 -1.99
N SER A 80 -1.06 17.05 -2.65
CA SER A 80 -0.57 17.99 -3.66
C SER A 80 0.05 19.26 -3.07
N ASP A 81 -0.10 19.53 -1.77
CA ASP A 81 0.45 20.72 -1.13
C ASP A 81 1.98 20.61 -0.96
N ASN A 82 2.74 21.36 -1.73
CA ASN A 82 4.21 21.34 -1.66
C ASN A 82 4.79 22.10 -0.46
N SER A 83 3.98 22.90 0.24
CA SER A 83 4.40 23.59 1.47
C SER A 83 4.50 22.65 2.67
N LEU A 84 3.82 21.50 2.61
CA LEU A 84 3.80 20.51 3.69
C LEU A 84 4.93 19.49 3.52
N SER A 85 5.67 19.28 4.61
CA SER A 85 6.54 18.12 4.76
C SER A 85 5.72 16.81 4.78
N GLN A 86 6.36 15.69 4.48
CA GLN A 86 5.70 14.37 4.49
C GLN A 86 5.06 14.03 5.86
N SER A 87 5.70 14.42 6.97
CA SER A 87 5.15 14.20 8.31
C SER A 87 3.90 15.05 8.56
N GLN A 88 3.88 16.30 8.08
CA GLN A 88 2.71 17.17 8.15
C GLN A 88 1.55 16.64 7.30
N LYS A 89 1.83 16.20 6.06
CA LYS A 89 0.84 15.55 5.18
C LYS A 89 0.20 14.35 5.87
N ALA A 90 1.03 13.45 6.41
CA ALA A 90 0.57 12.29 7.15
C ALA A 90 -0.30 12.67 8.36
N SER A 91 0.11 13.68 9.13
CA SER A 91 -0.66 14.18 10.28
C SER A 91 -2.03 14.72 9.89
N GLN A 92 -2.13 15.47 8.79
CA GLN A 92 -3.41 15.98 8.30
C GLN A 92 -4.32 14.86 7.79
N VAL A 93 -3.78 13.88 7.03
CA VAL A 93 -4.53 12.71 6.59
C VAL A 93 -5.07 11.90 7.78
N ARG A 94 -4.27 11.72 8.86
CA ARG A 94 -4.74 11.04 10.09
C ARG A 94 -5.98 11.71 10.69
N LYS A 95 -6.05 13.05 10.67
CA LYS A 95 -7.22 13.77 11.18
C LYS A 95 -8.47 13.41 10.38
N LEU A 96 -8.35 13.29 9.06
CA LEU A 96 -9.45 12.88 8.17
C LEU A 96 -9.85 11.42 8.36
N GLU A 97 -8.90 10.52 8.60
CA GLU A 97 -9.18 9.09 8.83
C GLU A 97 -9.85 8.80 10.18
N LYS A 98 -9.65 9.68 11.19
CA LYS A 98 -10.33 9.56 12.49
C LYS A 98 -11.85 9.63 12.35
N GLU A 99 -12.38 10.44 11.43
CA GLU A 99 -13.83 10.51 11.16
C GLU A 99 -14.38 9.14 10.73
N ALA A 100 -13.68 8.44 9.83
CA ALA A 100 -14.10 7.12 9.35
C ALA A 100 -14.01 6.06 10.47
N SER A 101 -12.95 6.12 11.28
CA SER A 101 -12.75 5.18 12.40
C SER A 101 -13.81 5.34 13.50
N ALA A 102 -14.42 6.53 13.64
CA ALA A 102 -15.49 6.77 14.61
C ALA A 102 -16.79 6.00 14.29
N VAL A 103 -16.98 5.57 13.04
CA VAL A 103 -18.16 4.78 12.61
C VAL A 103 -18.09 3.32 13.10
N LEU A 104 -16.89 2.83 13.42
CA LEU A 104 -16.66 1.45 13.82
C LEU A 104 -16.99 1.22 15.30
N THR A 105 -17.56 0.07 15.62
CA THR A 105 -17.74 -0.37 17.01
C THR A 105 -16.39 -0.72 17.66
N PRO A 106 -16.29 -0.77 19.00
CA PRO A 106 -15.06 -1.22 19.66
C PRO A 106 -14.55 -2.58 19.18
N ALA A 107 -15.45 -3.56 19.01
CA ALA A 107 -15.11 -4.88 18.49
C ALA A 107 -14.57 -4.83 17.05
N GLN A 108 -15.17 -4.00 16.19
CA GLN A 108 -14.67 -3.78 14.82
C GLN A 108 -13.31 -3.07 14.81
N LYS A 109 -13.09 -2.11 15.72
CA LYS A 109 -11.78 -1.46 15.89
C LYS A 109 -10.71 -2.47 16.30
N GLN A 110 -11.04 -3.39 17.20
CA GLN A 110 -10.12 -4.47 17.60
C GLN A 110 -9.80 -5.40 16.44
N LYS A 111 -10.80 -5.85 15.66
CA LYS A 111 -10.60 -6.65 14.45
C LYS A 111 -9.72 -5.92 13.42
N LEU A 112 -9.99 -4.65 13.18
CA LEU A 112 -9.18 -3.80 12.30
C LEU A 112 -7.74 -3.67 12.81
N SER A 113 -7.53 -3.55 14.13
CA SER A 113 -6.18 -3.51 14.71
C SER A 113 -5.42 -4.83 14.54
N ALA A 114 -6.10 -5.97 14.74
CA ALA A 114 -5.51 -7.29 14.52
C ALA A 114 -5.14 -7.52 13.06
N ALA A 115 -6.03 -7.12 12.14
CA ALA A 115 -5.77 -7.14 10.70
C ALA A 115 -4.51 -6.35 10.33
N LYS A 116 -4.34 -5.16 10.93
CA LYS A 116 -3.14 -4.34 10.72
C LYS A 116 -1.86 -5.02 11.17
N GLY A 117 -1.91 -5.69 12.33
CA GLY A 117 -0.78 -6.48 12.84
C GLY A 117 -0.37 -7.58 11.87
N GLU A 118 -1.33 -8.30 11.29
CA GLU A 118 -1.05 -9.37 10.32
C GLU A 118 -0.53 -8.85 8.99
N ALA A 119 -1.11 -7.78 8.46
CA ALA A 119 -0.62 -7.12 7.26
C ALA A 119 0.83 -6.65 7.46
N MET A 120 1.16 -6.11 8.64
CA MET A 120 2.53 -5.77 8.98
C MET A 120 3.45 -7.00 9.03
N GLY A 121 2.98 -8.11 9.60
CA GLY A 121 3.69 -9.39 9.55
C GLY A 121 4.05 -9.80 8.11
N LYS A 122 3.11 -9.65 7.17
CA LYS A 122 3.34 -9.92 5.74
C LYS A 122 4.27 -8.93 5.06
N VAL A 123 4.23 -7.65 5.46
CA VAL A 123 5.21 -6.65 5.00
C VAL A 123 6.62 -7.06 5.39
N PHE A 124 6.84 -7.48 6.65
CA PHE A 124 8.13 -7.98 7.10
C PHE A 124 8.55 -9.26 6.38
N GLU A 125 7.64 -10.22 6.22
CA GLU A 125 7.90 -11.46 5.47
C GLU A 125 8.34 -11.17 4.03
N THR A 126 7.74 -10.15 3.41
CA THR A 126 8.10 -9.68 2.07
C THR A 126 9.47 -9.02 2.07
N ALA A 127 9.77 -8.16 3.05
CA ALA A 127 11.09 -7.53 3.17
C ALA A 127 12.21 -8.56 3.39
N MET A 128 11.97 -9.59 4.20
CA MET A 128 12.91 -10.70 4.42
C MET A 128 13.14 -11.51 3.14
N TRP A 129 12.08 -11.78 2.37
CA TRP A 129 12.22 -12.42 1.06
C TRP A 129 13.03 -11.56 0.08
N VAL A 130 12.76 -10.25 -0.01
CA VAL A 130 13.56 -9.33 -0.85
C VAL A 130 15.03 -9.39 -0.45
N SER A 131 15.31 -9.40 0.85
CA SER A 131 16.67 -9.53 1.36
C SER A 131 17.37 -10.79 0.86
N GLN A 132 16.69 -11.94 0.86
CA GLN A 132 17.23 -13.20 0.37
C GLN A 132 17.47 -13.16 -1.15
N GLU A 133 16.51 -12.65 -1.93
CA GLU A 133 16.64 -12.55 -3.39
C GLU A 133 17.79 -11.64 -3.85
N LEU A 134 18.06 -10.60 -3.07
CA LEU A 134 19.16 -9.66 -3.28
C LEU A 134 20.48 -10.15 -2.66
N ASN A 135 20.51 -11.29 -1.97
CA ASN A 135 21.69 -11.79 -1.24
C ASN A 135 22.29 -10.69 -0.35
N LEU A 136 21.46 -10.00 0.45
CA LEU A 136 21.92 -8.91 1.30
C LEU A 136 22.82 -9.43 2.43
N THR A 137 23.92 -8.73 2.70
CA THR A 137 24.76 -8.99 3.88
C THR A 137 24.01 -8.67 5.18
N GLY A 138 24.42 -9.22 6.31
CA GLY A 138 23.77 -8.94 7.60
C GLY A 138 23.63 -7.44 7.92
N ALA A 139 24.63 -6.63 7.54
CA ALA A 139 24.57 -5.17 7.68
C ALA A 139 23.50 -4.54 6.78
N GLN A 140 23.43 -4.94 5.51
CA GLN A 140 22.40 -4.47 4.57
C GLN A 140 20.99 -4.90 5.02
N GLN A 141 20.85 -6.11 5.58
CA GLN A 141 19.59 -6.61 6.14
C GLN A 141 19.08 -5.74 7.28
N ASN A 142 19.97 -5.38 8.21
CA ASN A 142 19.65 -4.48 9.31
C ASN A 142 19.23 -3.09 8.81
N GLN A 143 19.93 -2.55 7.80
CA GLN A 143 19.55 -1.28 7.17
C GLN A 143 18.17 -1.36 6.50
N LEU A 144 17.89 -2.42 5.73
CA LEU A 144 16.59 -2.63 5.11
C LEU A 144 15.47 -2.72 6.15
N ARG A 145 15.68 -3.47 7.23
CA ARG A 145 14.74 -3.57 8.36
C ARG A 145 14.46 -2.19 8.96
N ASN A 146 15.48 -1.38 9.21
CA ASN A 146 15.33 -0.04 9.75
C ASN A 146 14.56 0.89 8.80
N ILE A 147 14.83 0.80 7.49
CA ILE A 147 14.10 1.57 6.46
C ILE A 147 12.62 1.17 6.43
N VAL A 148 12.32 -0.13 6.47
CA VAL A 148 10.94 -0.66 6.51
C VAL A 148 10.23 -0.15 7.77
N MET A 149 10.89 -0.23 8.92
CA MET A 149 10.31 0.20 10.20
C MET A 149 10.10 1.70 10.31
N ASP A 150 11.05 2.51 9.85
CA ASP A 150 10.91 3.96 9.77
C ASP A 150 9.71 4.34 8.89
N SER A 151 9.56 3.65 7.75
CA SER A 151 8.45 3.91 6.81
C SER A 151 7.12 3.49 7.38
N TYR A 152 7.07 2.35 8.08
CA TYR A 152 5.87 1.92 8.79
C TYR A 152 5.48 2.93 9.88
N ARG A 153 6.41 3.33 10.75
CA ARG A 153 6.17 4.32 11.81
C ARG A 153 5.66 5.66 11.25
N LYS A 154 6.23 6.09 10.12
CA LYS A 154 5.84 7.34 9.43
C LYS A 154 4.51 7.21 8.70
N SER A 155 4.18 6.02 8.21
CA SER A 155 2.89 5.78 7.57
C SER A 155 1.75 5.98 8.55
N SER A 156 0.73 6.73 8.13
CA SER A 156 -0.40 7.11 8.94
C SER A 156 -1.47 6.02 9.00
N GLY A 157 -1.33 5.04 9.90
CA GLY A 157 -2.53 4.41 10.48
C GLY A 157 -3.18 3.23 9.75
N GLY A 158 -2.48 2.48 8.91
CA GLY A 158 -2.96 1.16 8.47
C GLY A 158 -2.62 0.78 7.05
N ASP A 159 -1.94 -0.37 6.96
CA ASP A 159 -1.81 -1.34 5.87
C ASP A 159 -1.34 -0.85 4.50
N PHE A 160 -2.06 0.02 3.80
CA PHE A 160 -1.74 0.34 2.40
C PHE A 160 -0.76 1.51 2.23
N GLY A 161 -0.84 2.52 3.11
CA GLY A 161 0.10 3.64 3.12
C GLY A 161 1.52 3.20 3.47
N ALA A 162 1.65 2.24 4.39
CA ALA A 162 2.93 1.62 4.74
C ALA A 162 3.53 0.85 3.56
N LEU A 163 2.70 0.05 2.88
CA LEU A 163 3.09 -0.74 1.71
C LEU A 163 3.54 0.18 0.56
N ARG A 164 2.78 1.23 0.29
CA ARG A 164 3.13 2.22 -0.71
C ARG A 164 4.41 2.95 -0.35
N GLY A 165 4.54 3.40 0.90
CA GLY A 165 5.78 4.02 1.39
C GLY A 165 6.98 3.09 1.22
N LEU A 166 6.80 1.80 1.51
CA LEU A 166 7.84 0.78 1.34
C LEU A 166 8.17 0.45 -0.13
N ILE A 167 7.25 0.62 -1.07
CA ILE A 167 7.52 0.32 -2.49
C ILE A 167 8.01 1.55 -3.23
N VAL A 168 7.50 2.73 -2.87
CA VAL A 168 7.71 3.98 -3.61
C VAL A 168 8.73 4.87 -2.90
N ASP A 169 8.52 5.17 -1.62
CA ASP A 169 9.25 6.23 -0.92
C ASP A 169 10.60 5.75 -0.34
N THR A 170 10.70 4.48 0.04
CA THR A 170 11.96 3.88 0.50
C THR A 170 12.93 3.56 -0.62
N SER A 171 12.47 3.55 -1.88
CA SER A 171 13.27 3.05 -3.01
C SER A 171 14.63 3.75 -3.10
N GLY A 172 14.67 5.07 -2.93
CA GLY A 172 15.92 5.84 -2.92
C GLY A 172 16.82 5.58 -1.71
N LYS A 173 16.27 5.17 -0.56
CA LYS A 173 17.06 4.75 0.61
C LYS A 173 17.64 3.35 0.40
N VAL A 174 16.85 2.45 -0.18
CA VAL A 174 17.28 1.08 -0.51
C VAL A 174 18.36 1.13 -1.59
N ASP A 175 18.21 1.95 -2.63
CA ASP A 175 19.18 2.07 -3.72
C ASP A 175 20.59 2.48 -3.23
N LYS A 176 20.68 3.21 -2.10
CA LYS A 176 21.96 3.63 -1.50
C LYS A 176 22.71 2.51 -0.77
N VAL A 177 22.02 1.45 -0.36
CA VAL A 177 22.62 0.35 0.40
C VAL A 177 22.93 -0.86 -0.47
N LEU A 178 22.53 -0.85 -1.74
CA LEU A 178 22.67 -1.97 -2.67
C LEU A 178 23.89 -1.81 -3.60
N THR A 179 24.58 -2.91 -3.90
CA THR A 179 25.59 -2.98 -4.96
C THR A 179 24.95 -2.80 -6.35
N PRO A 180 25.73 -2.50 -7.42
CA PRO A 180 25.19 -2.43 -8.78
C PRO A 180 24.39 -3.68 -9.20
N ALA A 181 24.91 -4.89 -8.93
CA ALA A 181 24.23 -6.14 -9.27
C ALA A 181 22.90 -6.32 -8.50
N GLN A 182 22.89 -5.95 -7.21
CA GLN A 182 21.69 -5.97 -6.39
C GLN A 182 20.65 -4.97 -6.89
N ARG A 183 21.07 -3.77 -7.30
CA ARG A 183 20.17 -2.74 -7.84
C ARG A 183 19.43 -3.22 -9.08
N SER A 184 20.08 -3.95 -9.99
CA SER A 184 19.41 -4.51 -11.17
C SER A 184 18.25 -5.44 -10.80
N LYS A 185 18.44 -6.35 -9.83
CA LYS A 185 17.37 -7.21 -9.31
C LYS A 185 16.28 -6.40 -8.61
N TRP A 186 16.67 -5.42 -7.80
CA TRP A 186 15.75 -4.54 -7.08
C TRP A 186 14.86 -3.73 -8.02
N VAL A 187 15.36 -3.27 -9.16
CA VAL A 187 14.57 -2.61 -10.21
C VAL A 187 13.46 -3.54 -10.72
N VAL A 188 13.75 -4.82 -10.94
CA VAL A 188 12.72 -5.81 -11.35
C VAL A 188 11.68 -5.99 -10.27
N ILE A 189 12.11 -6.18 -9.02
CA ILE A 189 11.21 -6.36 -7.86
C ILE A 189 10.29 -5.14 -7.72
N LYS A 190 10.85 -3.93 -7.64
CA LYS A 190 10.07 -2.71 -7.39
C LYS A 190 9.11 -2.37 -8.53
N THR A 191 9.54 -2.59 -9.78
CA THR A 191 8.70 -2.34 -10.96
C THR A 191 7.51 -3.30 -10.99
N THR A 192 7.76 -4.59 -10.75
CA THR A 192 6.71 -5.61 -10.70
C THR A 192 5.74 -5.36 -9.55
N ALA A 193 6.26 -5.02 -8.36
CA ALA A 193 5.42 -4.72 -7.21
C ALA A 193 4.53 -3.49 -7.44
N ARG A 194 5.06 -2.45 -8.08
CA ARG A 194 4.29 -1.26 -8.47
C ARG A 194 3.19 -1.60 -9.47
N GLN A 195 3.48 -2.43 -10.47
CA GLN A 195 2.48 -2.87 -11.46
C GLN A 195 1.34 -3.65 -10.79
N GLU A 196 1.67 -4.57 -9.88
CA GLU A 196 0.68 -5.35 -9.15
C GLU A 196 -0.19 -4.45 -8.25
N LEU A 197 0.41 -3.46 -7.58
CA LEU A 197 -0.32 -2.47 -6.79
C LEU A 197 -1.31 -1.67 -7.65
N ILE A 198 -0.89 -1.21 -8.82
CA ILE A 198 -1.77 -0.52 -9.79
C ILE A 198 -2.92 -1.43 -10.20
N ARG A 199 -2.61 -2.69 -10.54
CA ARG A 199 -3.58 -3.67 -11.02
C ARG A 199 -4.68 -3.91 -9.98
N GLN A 200 -4.30 -4.19 -8.74
CA GLN A 200 -5.24 -4.38 -7.63
C GLN A 200 -6.07 -3.12 -7.38
N THR A 201 -5.42 -1.96 -7.37
CA THR A 201 -6.10 -0.67 -7.19
C THR A 201 -7.15 -0.42 -8.28
N ARG A 202 -6.85 -0.75 -9.54
CA ARG A 202 -7.82 -0.65 -10.66
C ARG A 202 -8.96 -1.64 -10.51
N ALA A 203 -8.67 -2.90 -10.17
CA ALA A 203 -9.69 -3.92 -9.94
C ALA A 203 -10.67 -3.48 -8.85
N TRP A 204 -10.17 -2.95 -7.74
CA TRP A 204 -11.01 -2.43 -6.65
C TRP A 204 -11.88 -1.26 -7.08
N ARG A 205 -11.34 -0.31 -7.85
CA ARG A 205 -12.14 0.80 -8.39
C ARG A 205 -13.27 0.33 -9.29
N GLN A 206 -13.07 -0.74 -10.07
CA GLN A 206 -14.12 -1.28 -10.92
C GLN A 206 -15.23 -1.93 -10.07
N MET A 207 -14.85 -2.70 -9.05
CA MET A 207 -15.82 -3.27 -8.10
C MET A 207 -16.61 -2.19 -7.33
N ALA A 208 -16.00 -1.04 -7.08
CA ALA A 208 -16.65 0.08 -6.37
C ALA A 208 -17.67 0.89 -7.20
N LYS A 209 -17.69 0.70 -8.52
CA LYS A 209 -18.62 1.39 -9.43
C LYS A 209 -19.94 0.64 -9.66
N VAL A 210 -20.07 -0.57 -9.12
CA VAL A 210 -21.26 -1.44 -9.19
C VAL A 210 -22.04 -1.34 -7.88
#